data_AF-A0A0W0S140-F1
#
_entry.id   AF-A0A0W0S140-F1
#
_cell.length_a   1.000
_cell.length_b   1.000
_cell.length_c   1.000
_cell.angle_alpha   90.00
_cell.angle_beta   90.00
_cell.angle_gamma   90.00
#
_symmetry.space_group_name_H-M   'P 1'
#
loop_
_entity.id
_entity.type
_entity.pdbx_description
1 polymer ?
#
loop_
_entity_poly.entity_id
_entity_poly.type
_entity_poly.pdbx_seq_one_letter_code
_entity_poly.pdbx_strand_id
1 'polypeptide(L)'
;MNDITALLPHIKLRFDIEHPNLEECYAYGYECALAEISEENNPYREGSQEYEQWAEGWWAGFYGEKPLFELAEELLEPEANKKEAANDYSYHSITNMVSANFLTKVLKITGAIAATAVVGYQVLDLVA
;
A
#
# COMPACT_ATOMS: atom_id res chain seq x y z
N MET A 1 16.17 35.31 23.73
CA MET A 1 16.21 34.02 24.45
C MET A 1 15.24 33.11 23.75
N ASN A 2 15.73 32.07 23.08
CA ASN A 2 14.89 31.10 22.39
C ASN A 2 14.23 30.25 23.46
N ASP A 3 12.97 30.54 23.73
CA ASP A 3 12.22 29.91 24.82
C ASP A 3 11.81 28.50 24.35
N ILE A 4 12.71 27.54 24.57
CA ILE A 4 12.52 26.11 24.23
C ILE A 4 11.20 25.60 24.83
N THR A 5 10.78 26.16 25.96
CA THR A 5 9.53 25.89 26.65
C THR A 5 8.27 26.25 25.85
N ALA A 6 8.35 27.23 24.94
CA ALA A 6 7.26 27.57 24.02
C ALA A 6 7.24 26.70 22.77
N LEU A 7 8.38 26.14 22.36
CA LEU A 7 8.52 25.28 21.18
C LEU A 7 8.23 23.80 21.48
N LEU A 8 8.51 23.33 22.69
CA LEU A 8 8.34 21.93 23.08
C LEU A 8 6.90 21.40 22.87
N PRO A 9 5.82 22.14 23.25
CA PRO A 9 4.45 21.68 22.99
C PRO A 9 4.15 21.56 21.49
N HIS A 10 4.66 22.49 20.68
CA HIS A 10 4.50 22.46 19.23
C HIS A 10 5.22 21.29 18.57
N ILE A 11 6.45 21.01 19.01
CA ILE A 11 7.25 19.89 18.53
C ILE A 11 6.61 18.56 18.94
N LYS A 12 6.14 18.44 20.19
CA LYS A 12 5.46 17.25 20.68
C LYS A 12 4.16 16.98 19.93
N LEU A 13 3.35 18.01 19.72
CA LEU A 13 2.13 17.91 18.91
C LEU A 13 2.44 17.46 17.48
N ARG A 14 3.52 17.96 16.87
CA ARG A 14 3.95 17.47 15.55
C ARG A 14 4.33 16.01 15.56
N PHE A 15 5.04 15.51 16.58
CA PHE A 15 5.35 14.08 16.67
C PHE A 15 4.12 13.22 16.92
N ASP A 16 3.11 13.73 17.64
CA ASP A 16 1.84 13.04 17.85
C ASP A 16 0.97 13.02 16.56
N ILE A 17 1.20 13.96 15.62
CA ILE A 17 0.50 14.03 14.32
C ILE A 17 1.29 13.32 13.20
N GLU A 18 2.61 13.41 13.19
CA GLU A 18 3.49 12.85 12.14
C GLU A 18 3.96 11.41 12.47
N HIS A 19 3.35 10.75 13.47
CA HIS A 19 3.65 9.36 13.81
C HIS A 19 3.11 8.41 12.73
N PRO A 20 3.84 7.35 12.33
CA PRO A 20 3.29 6.30 11.48
C PRO A 20 2.01 5.77 12.10
N ASN A 21 0.90 5.88 11.37
CA ASN A 21 -0.36 5.38 11.87
C ASN A 21 -0.28 3.84 11.93
N LEU A 22 -0.64 3.27 13.07
CA LEU A 22 -0.59 1.83 13.28
C LEU A 22 -1.49 1.08 12.29
N GLU A 23 -2.62 1.69 11.90
CA GLU A 23 -3.52 1.15 10.87
C GLU A 23 -2.85 1.11 9.49
N GLU A 24 -2.04 2.12 9.15
CA GLU A 24 -1.24 2.13 7.92
C GLU A 24 -0.13 1.08 7.96
N CYS A 25 0.53 0.91 9.11
CA CYS A 25 1.53 -0.14 9.29
C CYS A 25 0.91 -1.53 9.06
N TYR A 26 -0.26 -1.79 9.63
CA TYR A 26 -1.02 -3.01 9.40
C TYR A 26 -1.38 -3.20 7.93
N ALA A 27 -2.00 -2.18 7.31
CA ALA A 27 -2.42 -2.26 5.91
C ALA A 27 -1.24 -2.49 4.97
N TYR A 28 -0.12 -1.84 5.23
CA TYR A 28 1.11 -2.04 4.47
C TYR A 28 1.64 -3.47 4.60
N GLY A 29 1.62 -4.06 5.79
CA GLY A 29 1.97 -5.47 6.00
C GLY A 29 1.07 -6.41 5.23
N TYR A 30 -0.25 -6.17 5.29
CA TYR A 30 -1.26 -6.94 4.56
C TYR A 30 -1.03 -6.90 3.04
N GLU A 31 -0.78 -5.71 2.49
CA GLU A 31 -0.46 -5.55 1.06
C GLU A 31 0.86 -6.23 0.69
N CYS A 32 1.88 -6.14 1.55
CA CYS A 32 3.14 -6.84 1.34
C CYS A 32 2.94 -8.35 1.22
N ALA A 33 2.09 -8.96 2.06
CA ALA A 33 1.79 -10.38 1.97
C ALA A 33 1.03 -10.74 0.68
N LEU A 34 0.05 -9.93 0.28
CA LEU A 34 -0.64 -10.10 -1.02
C LEU A 34 0.29 -9.96 -2.22
N ALA A 35 1.33 -9.13 -2.10
CA ALA A 35 2.37 -8.94 -3.11
C ALA A 35 3.51 -9.97 -3.03
N GLU A 36 3.40 -10.99 -2.19
CA GLU A 36 4.41 -12.04 -1.98
C GLU A 36 5.78 -11.50 -1.53
N ILE A 37 5.78 -10.36 -0.82
CA ILE A 37 6.97 -9.82 -0.17
C ILE A 37 7.23 -10.61 1.11
N SER A 38 8.48 -11.02 1.33
CA SER A 38 8.88 -11.79 2.52
C SER A 38 8.66 -11.02 3.82
N GLU A 39 8.22 -11.70 4.89
CA GLU A 39 8.00 -11.14 6.23
C GLU A 39 9.25 -10.40 6.77
N GLU A 40 10.44 -10.88 6.43
CA GLU A 40 11.73 -10.33 6.86
C GLU A 40 12.01 -8.94 6.26
N ASN A 41 11.20 -8.48 5.30
CA ASN A 41 11.28 -7.12 4.75
C ASN A 41 10.45 -6.10 5.54
N ASN A 42 9.99 -6.45 6.74
CA ASN A 42 9.39 -5.49 7.66
C ASN A 42 10.34 -4.29 7.84
N PRO A 43 9.93 -3.05 7.48
CA PRO A 43 10.82 -1.89 7.55
C PRO A 43 10.97 -1.35 8.97
N TYR A 44 10.14 -1.81 9.91
CA TYR A 44 10.08 -1.30 11.27
C TYR A 44 11.07 -2.06 12.18
N ARG A 45 11.40 -1.45 13.32
CA ARG A 45 12.33 -2.05 14.27
C ARG A 45 11.62 -3.12 15.10
N GLU A 46 12.20 -4.32 15.18
CA GLU A 46 11.72 -5.40 16.06
C GLU A 46 11.43 -4.89 17.48
N GLY A 47 10.26 -5.25 18.02
CA GLY A 47 9.76 -4.84 19.33
C GLY A 47 9.13 -3.44 19.38
N SER A 48 9.04 -2.73 18.25
CA SER A 48 8.21 -1.51 18.14
C SER A 48 6.76 -1.87 17.83
N GLN A 49 5.81 -0.98 18.14
CA GLN A 49 4.38 -1.26 17.88
C GLN A 49 4.09 -1.36 16.38
N GLU A 50 4.77 -0.56 15.57
CA GLU A 50 4.67 -0.56 14.11
C GLU A 50 5.13 -1.89 13.51
N TYR A 51 6.20 -2.48 14.07
CA TYR A 51 6.68 -3.80 13.68
C TYR A 51 5.62 -4.87 13.91
N GLU A 52 5.03 -4.89 15.11
CA GLU A 52 3.98 -5.86 15.47
C GLU A 52 2.74 -5.69 14.58
N GLN A 53 2.31 -4.46 14.34
CA GLN A 53 1.14 -4.19 13.50
C GLN A 53 1.36 -4.56 12.04
N TRP A 54 2.54 -4.27 11.49
CA TRP A 54 2.90 -4.71 10.15
C TRP A 54 2.95 -6.24 10.05
N ALA A 55 3.54 -6.92 11.04
CA ALA A 55 3.60 -8.38 11.06
C ALA A 55 2.21 -9.00 11.14
N GLU A 56 1.33 -8.45 11.98
CA GLU A 56 -0.06 -8.88 12.10
C GLU A 56 -0.82 -8.75 10.78
N GLY A 57 -0.66 -7.61 10.08
CA GLY A 57 -1.20 -7.40 8.75
C GLY A 57 -0.66 -8.39 7.73
N TRP A 58 0.65 -8.64 7.75
CA TRP A 58 1.30 -9.59 6.84
C TRP A 58 0.76 -11.01 7.03
N TRP A 59 0.64 -11.48 8.27
CA TRP A 59 0.07 -12.80 8.55
C TRP A 59 -1.39 -12.91 8.11
N ALA A 60 -2.21 -11.88 8.35
CA ALA A 60 -3.59 -11.85 7.88
C ALA A 60 -3.67 -11.92 6.35
N GLY A 61 -2.82 -11.19 5.62
CA GLY A 61 -2.75 -11.23 4.16
C GLY A 61 -2.25 -12.58 3.63
N PHE A 62 -1.25 -13.16 4.28
CA PHE A 62 -0.67 -14.46 3.92
C PHE A 62 -1.70 -15.60 4.06
N TYR A 63 -2.52 -15.57 5.11
CA TYR A 63 -3.61 -16.53 5.32
C TYR A 63 -4.88 -16.22 4.51
N GLY A 64 -4.91 -15.11 3.76
CA GLY A 64 -6.07 -14.70 2.97
C GLY A 64 -7.27 -14.29 3.83
N GLU A 65 -7.02 -13.84 5.07
CA GLU A 65 -8.06 -13.30 5.93
C GLU A 65 -8.55 -11.95 5.39
N LYS A 66 -9.78 -11.57 5.75
CA LYS A 66 -10.30 -10.24 5.42
C LYS A 66 -9.51 -9.19 6.21
N PRO A 67 -9.07 -8.07 5.61
CA PRO A 67 -8.31 -7.05 6.33
C PRO A 67 -9.16 -6.45 7.46
N LEU A 68 -8.53 -6.16 8.59
CA LEU A 68 -9.19 -5.52 9.74
C LEU A 68 -9.67 -4.09 9.42
N PHE A 69 -8.94 -3.40 8.54
CA PHE A 69 -9.23 -2.03 8.13
C PHE A 69 -9.51 -1.98 6.61
N GLU A 70 -10.69 -1.51 6.22
CA GLU A 70 -11.12 -1.37 4.83
C GLU A 70 -10.69 -0.01 4.24
N LEU A 71 -9.39 0.27 4.28
CA LEU A 71 -8.81 1.52 3.78
C LEU A 71 -9.07 1.79 2.29
N ALA A 72 -9.40 0.75 1.53
CA ALA A 72 -9.75 0.88 0.12
C ALA A 72 -11.21 1.30 -0.13
N GLU A 73 -12.13 1.08 0.83
CA GLU A 73 -13.57 1.29 0.63
C GLU A 73 -14.02 2.72 0.98
N GLU A 74 -13.28 3.39 1.87
CA GLU A 74 -13.48 4.80 2.23
C GLU A 74 -13.25 5.77 1.05
N LEU A 75 -12.64 5.29 -0.06
CA LEU A 75 -12.37 6.04 -1.29
C LEU A 75 -13.60 6.27 -2.21
N LEU A 76 -14.72 5.59 -1.98
CA LEU A 76 -15.90 5.70 -2.86
C LEU A 76 -16.87 6.82 -2.46
N GLU A 77 -16.70 7.44 -1.29
CA GLU A 77 -17.50 8.59 -0.92
C GLU A 77 -16.95 9.86 -1.58
N PRO A 78 -17.77 10.60 -2.35
CA PRO A 78 -17.33 11.86 -2.94
C PRO A 78 -17.05 12.87 -1.82
N GLU A 79 -15.77 13.27 -1.71
CA GLU A 79 -15.22 14.33 -0.87
C GLU A 79 -16.17 15.53 -0.71
N ALA A 80 -17.00 15.48 0.33
CA ALA A 80 -17.95 16.52 0.66
C ALA A 80 -17.23 17.62 1.45
N ASN A 81 -16.34 18.39 0.79
CA ASN A 81 -15.76 19.68 1.20
C ASN A 81 -15.93 20.03 2.69
N LYS A 82 -15.38 19.19 3.57
CA LYS A 82 -15.27 19.46 5.01
C LYS A 82 -13.93 20.13 5.19
N LYS A 83 -13.92 21.20 5.99
CA LYS A 83 -12.67 21.83 6.40
C LYS A 83 -11.90 20.81 7.23
N GLU A 84 -10.91 20.16 6.62
CA GLU A 84 -10.00 19.25 7.29
C GLU A 84 -9.36 19.96 8.49
N ALA A 85 -9.57 19.41 9.68
CA ALA A 85 -8.83 19.83 10.85
C ALA A 85 -7.37 19.38 10.70
N ALA A 86 -6.43 20.05 11.36
CA ALA A 86 -5.01 19.69 11.26
C ALA A 86 -4.67 18.30 11.84
N ASN A 87 -5.63 17.65 12.49
CA ASN A 87 -5.58 16.29 13.02
C ASN A 87 -6.52 15.34 12.25
N ASP A 88 -7.14 15.78 11.16
CA ASP A 88 -7.84 14.90 10.24
C ASP A 88 -6.76 14.19 9.41
N TYR A 89 -6.69 12.88 9.54
CA TYR A 89 -5.76 12.04 8.80
C TYR A 89 -6.40 11.68 7.46
N SER A 90 -5.84 12.19 6.36
CA SER A 90 -6.15 11.72 5.02
C SER A 90 -5.15 10.63 4.64
N TYR A 91 -5.62 9.39 4.48
CA TYR A 91 -4.79 8.26 4.09
C TYR A 91 -4.21 8.46 2.67
N HIS A 92 -2.88 8.44 2.54
CA HIS A 92 -2.23 8.48 1.23
C HIS A 92 -2.12 7.06 0.66
N SER A 93 -3.05 6.65 -0.20
CA SER A 93 -3.03 5.33 -0.81
C SER A 93 -1.92 5.16 -1.86
N ILE A 94 -1.32 3.96 -1.87
CA ILE A 94 -0.25 3.51 -2.79
C ILE A 94 -0.75 3.39 -4.25
N THR A 95 -2.07 3.45 -4.48
CA THR A 95 -2.67 3.43 -5.84
C THR A 95 -2.26 4.60 -6.73
N ASN A 96 -1.62 5.64 -6.20
CA ASN A 96 -0.96 6.67 -7.02
C ASN A 96 0.37 6.23 -7.66
N MET A 97 0.92 5.05 -7.30
CA MET A 97 2.23 4.62 -7.79
C MET A 97 2.18 3.84 -9.11
N VAL A 98 1.06 3.17 -9.44
CA VAL A 98 0.89 2.46 -10.72
C VAL A 98 -0.36 2.93 -11.44
N SER A 99 -0.18 3.82 -12.42
CA SER A 99 -1.29 4.26 -13.26
C SER A 99 -1.94 3.04 -13.93
N ALA A 100 -3.27 2.95 -13.88
CA ALA A 100 -4.05 1.96 -14.63
C ALA A 100 -3.66 1.92 -16.13
N ASN A 101 -3.18 3.04 -16.65
CA ASN A 101 -2.70 3.19 -18.02
C ASN A 101 -1.38 2.42 -18.29
N PHE A 102 -0.50 2.29 -17.30
CA PHE A 102 0.72 1.48 -17.41
C PHE A 102 0.38 -0.01 -17.42
N LEU A 103 -0.44 -0.47 -16.48
CA LEU A 103 -0.86 -1.87 -16.37
C LEU A 103 -1.63 -2.33 -17.63
N THR A 104 -2.49 -1.47 -18.17
CA THR A 104 -3.21 -1.72 -19.43
C THR A 104 -2.25 -1.86 -20.62
N LYS A 105 -1.17 -1.08 -20.67
CA LYS A 105 -0.16 -1.18 -21.74
C LYS A 105 0.64 -2.47 -21.64
N VAL A 106 1.04 -2.86 -20.43
CA VAL A 106 1.78 -4.12 -20.20
C VAL A 106 0.93 -5.32 -20.62
N LEU A 107 -0.33 -5.41 -20.16
CA LEU A 107 -1.24 -6.49 -20.52
C LEU A 107 -1.49 -6.60 -22.04
N LYS A 108 -1.58 -5.45 -22.74
CA LYS A 108 -1.72 -5.44 -24.20
C LYS A 108 -0.50 -5.99 -24.92
N ILE A 109 0.70 -5.62 -24.48
CA ILE A 109 1.95 -6.07 -25.10
C ILE A 109 2.16 -7.57 -24.85
N THR A 110 2.01 -8.02 -23.60
CA THR A 110 2.20 -9.43 -23.25
C THR A 110 1.14 -10.32 -23.89
N GLY A 111 -0.12 -9.87 -23.94
CA GLY A 111 -1.20 -10.59 -24.63
C GLY A 111 -0.96 -10.75 -26.13
N ALA A 112 -0.46 -9.70 -26.80
CA ALA A 112 -0.14 -9.77 -28.23
C ALA A 112 0.99 -10.77 -28.52
N ILE A 113 2.07 -10.74 -27.71
CA ILE A 113 3.21 -11.66 -27.85
C ILE A 113 2.77 -13.11 -27.67
N ALA A 114 1.98 -13.39 -26.63
CA ALA A 114 1.48 -14.73 -26.35
C ALA A 114 0.63 -15.28 -27.51
N ALA A 115 -0.27 -14.47 -28.07
CA ALA A 115 -1.09 -14.87 -29.22
C ALA A 115 -0.22 -15.19 -30.46
N THR A 116 0.79 -14.36 -30.76
CA THR A 116 1.70 -14.64 -31.89
C THR A 116 2.54 -15.89 -31.69
N ALA A 117 2.97 -16.19 -30.46
CA ALA A 117 3.74 -17.40 -30.19
C ALA A 117 2.89 -18.67 -30.39
N VAL A 118 1.63 -18.67 -29.95
CA VAL A 118 0.71 -19.79 -30.12
C VAL A 118 0.40 -20.04 -31.60
N VAL A 119 0.10 -18.99 -32.37
CA VAL A 119 -0.17 -19.12 -33.81
C VAL A 119 1.08 -19.52 -34.58
N GLY A 120 2.24 -18.96 -34.23
CA GLY A 120 3.53 -19.32 -34.83
C GLY A 120 3.89 -20.79 -34.60
N TYR A 121 3.62 -21.32 -33.40
CA TYR A 121 3.80 -22.73 -33.09
C TYR A 121 2.89 -23.62 -33.94
N GLN A 122 1.61 -23.28 -34.07
CA GLN A 122 0.65 -24.03 -34.89
C GLN A 122 1.03 -24.07 -36.37
N VAL A 123 1.61 -22.99 -36.92
CA VAL A 123 2.05 -22.95 -38.32
C VAL A 123 3.32 -23.79 -38.55
N LEU A 124 4.25 -23.79 -37.59
CA LEU A 124 5.46 -24.63 -37.67
C LEU A 124 5.12 -26.12 -37.58
N ASP A 125 4.17 -26.49 -36.72
CA ASP A 125 3.70 -27.88 -36.55
C ASP A 125 2.89 -28.38 -37.75
N LEU A 126 2.31 -27.48 -38.55
CA LEU A 126 1.55 -27.82 -39.77
C LEU A 126 2.42 -28.05 -41.02
N VAL A 127 3.68 -27.61 -40.99
CA VAL A 127 4.64 -27.68 -42.11
C VAL A 127 5.66 -28.81 -41.93
N ALA A 128 5.84 -29.30 -40.69
CA ALA A 128 6.65 -30.47 -40.36
C ALA A 128 5.89 -31.78 -40.61
#